data_AF-A0A545UMA3-F1
#
_entry.id   AF-A0A545UMA3-F1
#
_cell.length_a   1.000
_cell.length_b   1.000
_cell.length_c   1.000
_cell.angle_alpha   90.00
_cell.angle_beta   90.00
_cell.angle_gamma   90.00
#
_symmetry.space_group_name_H-M   'P 1'
#
loop_
_entity.id
_entity.type
_entity.pdbx_description
1 polymer ?
#
loop_
_entity_poly.entity_id
_entity_poly.type
_entity_poly.pdbx_seq_one_letter_code
_entity_poly.pdbx_strand_id
1 'polypeptide(L)'
;MCIKEVGAGKDVNYYTCTAMANEYSITVEEFFALNPSVKKDCSNMEPMGWYCIEGYIEPLRADDCADGTCYEGWCSGDQSFSTDGTCGEAHGYRLCAGIQGSCCSLDGKCGNGTAFCGKGVCQSGKCEDLQKPAKRSTGDSALPWLTGTTPDGTCGGLQGYTCGVFSGSCCNKYGKCGSIPEDCEEGCQPQFGECRPPQYA
;
A
#
# COMPACT_ATOMS: atom_id res chain seq x y z
N MET A 1 9.41 -21.18 6.44
CA MET A 1 9.99 -22.45 6.01
C MET A 1 8.96 -23.27 5.25
N CYS A 2 9.34 -23.83 4.10
CA CYS A 2 8.49 -24.76 3.36
C CYS A 2 9.18 -26.12 3.24
N ILE A 3 8.40 -27.17 3.40
CA ILE A 3 8.84 -28.56 3.44
C ILE A 3 8.33 -29.28 2.19
N LYS A 4 9.07 -30.30 1.76
CA LYS A 4 8.67 -31.17 0.67
C LYS A 4 8.07 -32.44 1.26
N GLU A 5 6.82 -32.70 0.96
CA GLU A 5 6.17 -33.93 1.43
C GLU A 5 6.65 -35.16 0.67
N VAL A 6 6.88 -36.26 1.40
CA VAL A 6 7.21 -37.57 0.80
C VAL A 6 6.11 -38.55 1.22
N GLY A 7 4.87 -38.23 0.86
CA GLY A 7 3.67 -39.00 1.18
C GLY A 7 3.08 -39.71 -0.04
N ALA A 8 3.11 -41.04 -0.01
CA ALA A 8 2.71 -41.94 -1.08
C ALA A 8 1.18 -42.03 -1.30
N GLY A 9 0.73 -41.88 -2.54
CA GLY A 9 -0.47 -42.46 -3.15
C GLY A 9 -1.69 -42.76 -2.26
N LYS A 10 -2.23 -41.77 -1.53
CA LYS A 10 -3.51 -41.88 -0.83
C LYS A 10 -4.42 -40.70 -1.16
N ASP A 11 -5.72 -40.94 -1.11
CA ASP A 11 -6.79 -39.98 -1.39
C ASP A 11 -6.62 -38.72 -0.55
N VAL A 12 -6.10 -37.66 -1.16
CA VAL A 12 -5.87 -36.37 -0.51
C VAL A 12 -7.23 -35.74 -0.20
N ASN A 13 -7.45 -35.40 1.06
CA ASN A 13 -8.68 -34.75 1.51
C ASN A 13 -8.37 -33.83 2.70
N TYR A 14 -9.40 -33.19 3.26
CA TYR A 14 -9.28 -32.28 4.41
C TYR A 14 -8.44 -32.84 5.58
N TYR A 15 -8.55 -34.14 5.87
CA TYR A 15 -7.78 -34.78 6.94
C TYR A 15 -6.28 -34.81 6.65
N THR A 16 -5.87 -34.78 5.37
CA THR A 16 -4.46 -34.71 4.97
C THR A 16 -3.83 -33.36 5.36
N CYS A 17 -4.49 -32.23 5.07
CA CYS A 17 -3.99 -30.92 5.52
C CYS A 17 -3.98 -30.81 7.05
N THR A 18 -5.01 -31.37 7.71
CA THR A 18 -5.10 -31.36 9.18
C THR A 18 -3.98 -32.20 9.79
N ALA A 19 -3.67 -33.36 9.23
CA ALA A 19 -2.57 -34.20 9.68
C ALA A 19 -1.21 -33.49 9.51
N MET A 20 -1.00 -32.82 8.37
CA MET A 20 0.21 -32.03 8.14
C MET A 20 0.35 -30.88 9.13
N ALA A 21 -0.72 -30.11 9.34
CA ALA A 21 -0.70 -29.00 10.28
C ALA A 21 -0.34 -29.49 11.71
N ASN A 22 -0.95 -30.59 12.15
CA ASN A 22 -0.68 -31.18 13.46
C ASN A 22 0.76 -31.72 13.60
N GLU A 23 1.32 -32.34 12.57
CA GLU A 23 2.70 -32.85 12.58
C GLU A 23 3.71 -31.73 12.87
N TYR A 24 3.47 -30.54 12.29
CA TYR A 24 4.32 -29.37 12.47
C TYR A 24 3.83 -28.41 13.55
N SER A 25 2.87 -28.84 14.37
CA SER A 25 2.33 -28.06 15.50
C SER A 25 1.78 -26.69 15.12
N ILE A 26 1.15 -26.59 13.95
CA ILE A 26 0.40 -25.39 13.50
C ILE A 26 -1.08 -25.74 13.35
N THR A 27 -1.95 -24.74 13.37
CA THR A 27 -3.38 -24.93 13.08
C THR A 27 -3.61 -25.17 11.59
N VAL A 28 -4.70 -25.88 11.24
CA VAL A 28 -5.04 -26.10 9.83
C VAL A 28 -5.40 -24.78 9.12
N GLU A 29 -5.91 -23.81 9.88
CA GLU A 29 -6.13 -22.43 9.42
C GLU A 29 -4.82 -21.71 9.09
N GLU A 30 -3.81 -21.82 9.95
CA GLU A 30 -2.46 -21.27 9.69
C GLU A 30 -1.81 -21.96 8.49
N PHE A 31 -2.00 -23.27 8.34
CA PHE A 31 -1.52 -24.02 7.18
C PHE A 31 -2.14 -23.49 5.87
N PHE A 32 -3.45 -23.24 5.83
CA PHE A 32 -4.09 -22.64 4.65
C PHE A 32 -3.65 -21.20 4.42
N ALA A 33 -3.41 -20.44 5.49
CA ALA A 33 -2.92 -19.06 5.37
C ALA A 33 -1.49 -18.99 4.83
N LEU A 34 -0.63 -19.96 5.17
CA LEU A 34 0.72 -20.11 4.62
C LEU A 34 0.74 -20.68 3.20
N ASN A 35 -0.34 -21.35 2.76
CA ASN A 35 -0.45 -21.99 1.45
C ASN A 35 -1.76 -21.61 0.73
N PRO A 36 -1.91 -20.35 0.27
CA PRO A 36 -3.18 -19.85 -0.27
C PRO A 36 -3.69 -20.60 -1.51
N SER A 37 -2.78 -21.22 -2.26
CA SER A 37 -3.12 -22.02 -3.43
C SER A 37 -3.76 -23.36 -3.07
N VAL A 38 -3.62 -23.85 -1.82
CA VAL A 38 -4.23 -25.10 -1.37
C VAL A 38 -5.69 -24.85 -1.03
N LYS A 39 -6.59 -25.62 -1.66
CA LYS A 39 -8.02 -25.55 -1.40
C LYS A 39 -8.32 -26.08 -0.01
N LYS A 40 -9.41 -25.58 0.60
CA LYS A 40 -9.88 -26.05 1.91
C LYS A 40 -10.21 -27.55 1.96
N ASP A 41 -10.54 -28.16 0.82
CA ASP A 41 -10.77 -29.61 0.71
C ASP A 41 -9.48 -30.41 0.43
N CYS A 42 -8.34 -29.73 0.29
CA CYS A 42 -7.02 -30.27 -0.04
C CYS A 42 -6.96 -31.01 -1.38
N SER A 43 -8.00 -30.93 -2.20
CA SER A 43 -8.15 -31.72 -3.43
C SER A 43 -7.08 -31.46 -4.49
N ASN A 44 -6.36 -30.35 -4.37
CA ASN A 44 -5.33 -29.90 -5.31
C ASN A 44 -3.90 -29.99 -4.75
N MET A 45 -3.68 -30.68 -3.63
CA MET A 45 -2.31 -30.97 -3.21
C MET A 45 -1.71 -32.08 -4.08
N GLU A 46 -0.45 -31.91 -4.43
CA GLU A 46 0.30 -32.82 -5.29
C GLU A 46 1.25 -33.68 -4.45
N PRO A 47 1.42 -34.96 -4.81
CA PRO A 47 2.50 -35.77 -4.25
C PRO A 47 3.85 -35.10 -4.53
N MET A 48 4.74 -35.06 -3.53
CA MET A 48 6.04 -34.38 -3.64
C MET A 48 5.99 -32.87 -3.83
N GLY A 49 4.83 -32.25 -3.56
CA GLY A 49 4.66 -30.80 -3.52
C GLY A 49 5.40 -30.13 -2.35
N TRP A 50 5.63 -28.82 -2.47
CA TRP A 50 6.18 -27.98 -1.42
C TRP A 50 5.06 -27.24 -0.69
N TYR A 51 5.04 -27.35 0.64
CA TYR A 51 4.05 -26.70 1.49
C TYR A 51 4.73 -25.99 2.66
N CYS A 52 4.30 -24.76 2.93
CA CYS A 52 4.86 -23.91 3.96
C CYS A 52 4.22 -24.20 5.31
N ILE A 53 5.05 -24.46 6.33
CA ILE A 53 4.62 -24.80 7.70
C ILE A 53 5.08 -23.77 8.73
N GLU A 54 5.87 -22.80 8.29
CA GLU A 54 6.33 -21.69 9.08
C GLU A 54 6.49 -20.50 8.14
N GLY A 55 6.20 -19.30 8.59
CA GLY A 55 6.35 -18.11 7.80
C GLY A 55 5.59 -16.96 8.42
N TYR A 56 5.90 -15.76 7.98
CA TYR A 56 5.08 -14.60 8.31
C TYR A 56 3.90 -14.61 7.34
N ILE A 57 2.75 -15.10 7.79
CA ILE A 57 1.48 -14.75 7.15
C ILE A 57 1.40 -13.24 7.33
N GLU A 58 1.30 -12.47 6.26
CA GLU A 58 1.23 -11.01 6.36
C GLU A 58 -0.20 -10.49 6.19
N PRO A 59 -1.17 -10.82 7.07
CA PRO A 59 -2.52 -10.27 6.97
C PRO A 59 -2.54 -8.78 7.34
N LEU A 60 -1.60 -8.30 8.16
CA LEU A 60 -1.51 -6.90 8.56
C LEU A 60 -0.90 -5.98 7.47
N ARG A 61 -0.22 -6.52 6.45
CA ARG A 61 0.31 -5.72 5.33
C ARG A 61 -0.63 -5.72 4.11
N ALA A 62 -1.43 -6.76 3.92
CA ALA A 62 -2.29 -6.89 2.76
C ALA A 62 -3.46 -5.89 2.74
N ASP A 63 -4.05 -5.58 3.91
CA ASP A 63 -5.14 -4.58 4.00
C ASP A 63 -4.60 -3.14 3.93
N ASP A 64 -3.44 -2.87 4.52
CA ASP A 64 -2.79 -1.55 4.48
C ASP A 64 -2.12 -1.25 3.12
N CYS A 65 -1.88 -2.27 2.28
CA CYS A 65 -1.34 -2.13 0.92
C CYS A 65 -2.35 -2.53 -0.17
N ALA A 66 -3.64 -2.66 0.16
CA ALA A 66 -4.66 -3.00 -0.81
C ALA A 66 -4.78 -1.93 -1.92
N ASP A 67 -5.30 -2.33 -3.08
CA ASP A 67 -5.57 -1.43 -4.21
C ASP A 67 -6.40 -0.22 -3.76
N GLY A 68 -5.84 0.99 -3.94
CA GLY A 68 -6.44 2.25 -3.47
C GLY A 68 -5.91 2.76 -2.11
N THR A 69 -5.06 2.01 -1.42
CA THR A 69 -4.41 2.41 -0.16
C THR A 69 -2.93 2.75 -0.35
N CYS A 70 -2.22 2.06 -1.25
CA CYS A 70 -0.88 2.42 -1.71
C CYS A 70 -0.61 1.83 -3.12
N TYR A 71 -0.70 2.65 -4.17
CA TYR A 71 -0.59 2.20 -5.57
C TYR A 71 0.84 2.36 -6.11
N GLU A 72 1.80 1.62 -5.53
CA GLU A 72 3.25 1.61 -5.85
C GLU A 72 4.13 2.63 -5.08
N GLY A 73 4.93 2.10 -4.15
CA GLY A 73 5.90 2.83 -3.31
C GLY A 73 6.45 2.00 -2.14
N TRP A 74 7.49 2.51 -1.44
CA TRP A 74 8.17 1.89 -0.29
C TRP A 74 7.22 1.64 0.90
N CYS A 75 6.72 0.41 1.03
CA CYS A 75 6.06 -0.08 2.24
C CYS A 75 7.08 -0.59 3.27
N SER A 76 7.94 0.30 3.75
CA SER A 76 8.82 0.06 4.90
C SER A 76 8.29 0.83 6.12
N GLY A 77 8.06 0.10 7.20
CA GLY A 77 7.23 0.51 8.34
C GLY A 77 7.65 1.80 9.07
N ASP A 78 6.68 2.29 9.84
CA ASP A 78 6.79 3.15 11.02
C ASP A 78 7.31 4.59 10.82
N GLN A 79 8.29 4.83 9.95
CA GLN A 79 9.00 6.11 9.95
C GLN A 79 8.20 7.23 9.28
N SER A 80 7.42 6.90 8.24
CA SER A 80 6.70 7.91 7.44
C SER A 80 5.19 7.85 7.64
N PHE A 81 4.62 6.68 7.92
CA PHE A 81 3.18 6.49 8.08
C PHE A 81 2.86 5.81 9.40
N SER A 82 1.78 6.30 10.02
CA SER A 82 1.30 5.82 11.30
C SER A 82 0.75 4.40 11.19
N THR A 83 1.23 3.52 12.05
CA THR A 83 0.71 2.16 12.23
C THR A 83 0.00 1.99 13.58
N ASP A 84 0.15 2.95 14.49
CA ASP A 84 -0.38 2.95 15.87
C ASP A 84 -1.36 4.11 16.13
N GLY A 85 -1.70 4.86 15.08
CA GLY A 85 -2.59 6.02 15.14
C GLY A 85 -1.93 7.28 15.68
N THR A 86 -0.62 7.29 15.92
CA THR A 86 0.15 8.51 16.26
C THR A 86 0.73 9.19 15.01
N CYS A 87 0.72 10.52 14.99
CA CYS A 87 1.12 11.29 13.81
C CYS A 87 1.62 12.69 14.15
N GLY A 88 2.16 13.38 13.15
CA GLY A 88 2.56 14.77 13.26
C GLY A 88 3.94 14.97 13.90
N GLU A 89 4.29 16.22 14.15
CA GLU A 89 5.64 16.63 14.57
C GLU A 89 6.12 15.90 15.83
N ALA A 90 5.25 15.74 16.82
CA ALA A 90 5.56 15.05 18.08
C ALA A 90 5.96 13.57 17.90
N HIS A 91 5.61 12.98 16.75
CA HIS A 91 5.84 11.58 16.42
C HIS A 91 6.70 11.43 15.15
N GLY A 92 7.66 12.34 14.94
CA GLY A 92 8.61 12.24 13.83
C GLY A 92 7.99 12.57 12.47
N TYR A 93 6.97 13.43 12.45
CA TYR A 93 6.23 13.82 11.24
C TYR A 93 5.51 12.65 10.54
N ARG A 94 5.18 11.58 11.28
CA ARG A 94 4.37 10.47 10.78
C ARG A 94 3.05 10.96 10.18
N LEU A 95 2.67 10.38 9.04
CA LEU A 95 1.48 10.70 8.27
C LEU A 95 0.35 9.69 8.51
N CYS A 96 -0.89 10.11 8.31
CA CYS A 96 -2.07 9.25 8.49
C CYS A 96 -2.60 8.75 7.14
N ALA A 97 -2.85 7.44 7.06
CA ALA A 97 -3.47 6.79 5.91
C ALA A 97 -4.24 5.52 6.34
N GLY A 98 -5.00 4.96 5.42
CA GLY A 98 -5.68 3.66 5.60
C GLY A 98 -6.60 3.62 6.82
N ILE A 99 -6.50 2.55 7.61
CA ILE A 99 -7.33 2.31 8.80
C ILE A 99 -7.16 3.37 9.90
N GLN A 100 -6.01 4.05 9.92
CA GLN A 100 -5.74 5.09 10.90
C GLN A 100 -6.51 6.38 10.60
N GLY A 101 -7.01 6.55 9.37
CA GLY A 101 -7.69 7.75 8.93
C GLY A 101 -6.77 8.68 8.14
N SER A 102 -7.36 9.73 7.58
CA SER A 102 -6.72 10.58 6.57
C SER A 102 -6.19 11.92 7.11
N CYS A 103 -6.49 12.23 8.37
CA CYS A 103 -6.14 13.49 9.02
C CYS A 103 -5.36 13.23 10.29
N CYS A 104 -4.31 14.01 10.49
CA CYS A 104 -3.59 14.07 11.75
C CYS A 104 -4.11 15.25 12.56
N SER A 105 -4.67 15.00 13.74
CA SER A 105 -5.08 16.06 14.66
C SER A 105 -3.86 16.72 15.32
N LEU A 106 -4.03 17.92 15.88
CA LEU A 106 -3.02 18.63 16.66
C LEU A 106 -2.57 17.84 17.90
N ASP A 107 -3.42 16.94 18.39
CA ASP A 107 -3.08 16.00 19.48
C ASP A 107 -2.20 14.83 19.01
N GLY A 108 -1.78 14.83 17.75
CA GLY A 108 -0.93 13.81 17.16
C GLY A 108 -1.65 12.49 16.96
N LYS A 109 -2.97 12.53 16.66
CA LYS A 109 -3.77 11.33 16.41
C LYS A 109 -4.34 11.29 15.01
N CYS A 110 -4.25 10.12 14.39
CA CYS A 110 -4.88 9.86 13.11
C CYS A 110 -6.38 9.63 13.29
N GLY A 111 -7.17 10.16 12.35
CA GLY A 111 -8.60 9.87 12.27
C GLY A 111 -9.27 10.55 11.08
N ASN A 112 -10.61 10.49 11.09
CA ASN A 112 -11.47 11.06 10.05
C ASN A 112 -12.57 11.92 10.66
N GLY A 113 -13.17 12.79 9.85
CA GLY A 113 -14.25 13.69 10.26
C GLY A 113 -13.74 14.94 10.98
N THR A 114 -14.65 15.87 11.27
CA THR A 114 -14.35 17.21 11.79
C THR A 114 -13.53 17.21 13.09
N ALA A 115 -13.63 16.17 13.92
CA ALA A 115 -12.84 16.03 15.14
C ALA A 115 -11.34 15.78 14.91
N PHE A 116 -10.95 15.37 13.69
CA PHE A 116 -9.56 15.14 13.30
C PHE A 116 -9.15 16.05 12.14
N CYS A 117 -10.06 16.24 11.19
CA CYS A 117 -9.86 17.02 9.98
C CYS A 117 -10.27 18.49 10.13
N GLY A 118 -11.00 18.86 11.18
CA GLY A 118 -11.58 20.20 11.32
C GLY A 118 -10.55 21.32 11.37
N LYS A 119 -11.03 22.53 11.06
CA LYS A 119 -10.23 23.76 11.13
C LYS A 119 -9.65 23.98 12.51
N GLY A 120 -8.34 24.20 12.58
CA GLY A 120 -7.66 24.42 13.87
C GLY A 120 -7.64 23.19 14.77
N VAL A 121 -7.97 22.01 14.22
CA VAL A 121 -7.86 20.71 14.87
C VAL A 121 -6.89 19.82 14.11
N CYS A 122 -6.81 19.96 12.79
CA CYS A 122 -5.96 19.17 11.93
C CYS A 122 -4.60 19.85 11.64
N GLN A 123 -3.49 19.12 11.82
CA GLN A 123 -2.13 19.61 11.54
C GLN A 123 -1.58 19.14 10.19
N SER A 124 -1.97 17.96 9.72
CA SER A 124 -1.51 17.39 8.44
C SER A 124 -2.53 16.38 7.90
N GLY A 125 -2.43 16.04 6.62
CA GLY A 125 -3.41 15.17 5.94
C GLY A 125 -4.58 15.96 5.33
N LYS A 126 -5.77 15.34 5.25
CA LYS A 126 -6.95 15.88 4.55
C LYS A 126 -7.78 16.85 5.40
N CYS A 127 -7.15 17.88 5.94
CA CYS A 127 -7.80 18.88 6.79
C CYS A 127 -8.88 19.68 6.04
N GLU A 128 -10.05 19.87 6.65
CA GLU A 128 -11.26 20.51 6.10
C GLU A 128 -11.14 22.03 5.91
N ASP A 129 -10.05 22.65 6.36
CA ASP A 129 -9.82 24.09 6.22
C ASP A 129 -8.34 24.47 6.40
N LEU A 130 -7.40 23.56 6.12
CA LEU A 130 -6.13 24.01 5.57
C LEU A 130 -6.47 24.54 4.19
N GLN A 131 -6.80 25.84 4.15
CA GLN A 131 -7.11 26.58 2.94
C GLN A 131 -6.15 26.12 1.85
N LYS A 132 -6.70 25.47 0.83
CA LYS A 132 -6.35 25.69 -0.58
C LYS A 132 -5.50 26.94 -0.65
N PRO A 133 -4.19 26.86 -0.97
CA PRO A 133 -3.31 28.00 -0.81
C PRO A 133 -3.97 29.18 -1.52
N ALA A 134 -4.24 30.24 -0.77
CA ALA A 134 -4.65 31.49 -1.36
C ALA A 134 -3.65 31.74 -2.48
N LYS A 135 -4.13 32.00 -3.69
CA LYS A 135 -3.29 32.54 -4.77
C LYS A 135 -2.52 33.71 -4.16
N ARG A 136 -1.26 33.49 -3.80
CA ARG A 136 -0.29 34.53 -3.53
C ARG A 136 0.95 34.17 -4.31
N SER A 137 1.17 35.02 -5.29
CA SER A 137 2.23 34.90 -6.27
C SER A 137 3.60 35.08 -5.64
N THR A 138 4.57 34.62 -6.41
CA THR A 138 5.98 35.01 -6.44
C THR A 138 6.84 34.55 -5.28
N GLY A 139 7.43 33.36 -5.49
CA GLY A 139 8.87 33.20 -5.33
C GLY A 139 9.31 32.35 -4.16
N ASP A 140 8.95 31.06 -4.17
CA ASP A 140 9.79 30.02 -3.56
C ASP A 140 9.60 28.71 -4.34
N SER A 141 10.72 28.13 -4.75
CA SER A 141 10.84 26.96 -5.62
C SER A 141 10.45 25.66 -4.90
N ALA A 142 9.20 25.53 -4.47
CA ALA A 142 8.65 24.22 -4.15
C ALA A 142 8.46 23.46 -5.46
N LEU A 143 9.34 22.50 -5.69
CA LEU A 143 9.39 21.67 -6.88
C LEU A 143 8.00 21.02 -7.12
N PRO A 144 7.33 21.26 -8.26
CA PRO A 144 5.92 20.88 -8.50
C PRO A 144 5.58 19.40 -8.33
N TRP A 145 6.59 18.53 -8.35
CA TRP A 145 6.50 17.08 -8.19
C TRP A 145 6.55 16.61 -6.73
N LEU A 146 6.85 17.49 -5.77
CA LEU A 146 6.86 17.14 -4.35
C LEU A 146 5.44 17.02 -3.78
N THR A 147 4.46 17.72 -4.37
CA THR A 147 3.09 17.85 -3.85
C THR A 147 2.04 17.48 -4.90
N GLY A 148 2.16 16.27 -5.48
CA GLY A 148 1.12 15.71 -6.35
C GLY A 148 -0.29 15.86 -5.75
N THR A 149 -1.29 16.04 -6.59
CA THR A 149 -2.68 16.29 -6.19
C THR A 149 -3.55 15.03 -6.18
N THR A 150 -2.99 13.89 -6.61
CA THR A 150 -3.74 12.64 -6.68
C THR A 150 -4.17 12.14 -5.29
N PRO A 151 -5.47 11.88 -5.07
CA PRO A 151 -5.96 11.35 -3.81
C PRO A 151 -5.90 9.82 -3.73
N ASP A 152 -5.73 9.14 -4.86
CA ASP A 152 -5.94 7.70 -5.03
C ASP A 152 -4.93 7.04 -6.00
N GLY A 153 -3.88 7.77 -6.39
CA GLY A 153 -2.88 7.31 -7.37
C GLY A 153 -3.34 7.41 -8.83
N THR A 154 -4.52 7.99 -9.13
CA THR A 154 -4.91 8.33 -10.50
C THR A 154 -4.39 9.69 -10.93
N CYS A 155 -4.12 9.86 -12.21
CA CYS A 155 -3.60 11.11 -12.78
C CYS A 155 -4.20 11.41 -14.15
N GLY A 156 -4.19 12.70 -14.51
CA GLY A 156 -4.81 13.20 -15.72
C GLY A 156 -6.34 13.15 -15.69
N GLY A 157 -6.95 12.95 -16.86
CA GLY A 157 -8.40 12.93 -17.04
C GLY A 157 -9.07 14.29 -16.80
N LEU A 158 -10.40 14.29 -16.65
CA LEU A 158 -11.20 15.51 -16.44
C LEU A 158 -10.91 16.21 -15.10
N GLN A 159 -10.40 15.47 -14.12
CA GLN A 159 -10.04 16.00 -12.81
C GLN A 159 -8.64 16.63 -12.78
N GLY A 160 -7.78 16.30 -13.76
CA GLY A 160 -6.45 16.89 -13.90
C GLY A 160 -5.50 16.57 -12.75
N TYR A 161 -5.64 15.39 -12.13
CA TYR A 161 -4.80 14.99 -11.00
C TYR A 161 -3.33 14.86 -11.43
N THR A 162 -2.44 15.27 -10.53
CA THR A 162 -0.99 15.24 -10.73
C THR A 162 -0.32 14.28 -9.78
N CYS A 163 0.71 13.64 -10.29
CA CYS A 163 1.53 12.69 -9.58
C CYS A 163 2.58 13.40 -8.70
N GLY A 164 2.92 12.79 -7.58
CA GLY A 164 3.85 13.34 -6.61
C GLY A 164 4.75 12.26 -6.05
N VAL A 165 5.80 12.64 -5.33
CA VAL A 165 6.84 11.70 -4.86
C VAL A 165 6.29 10.49 -4.10
N PHE A 166 5.13 10.61 -3.44
CA PHE A 166 4.50 9.53 -2.65
C PHE A 166 3.69 8.53 -3.47
N SER A 167 3.20 8.90 -4.65
CA SER A 167 2.41 8.03 -5.54
C SER A 167 3.21 7.63 -6.79
N GLY A 168 4.50 8.00 -6.82
CA GLY A 168 5.33 8.04 -8.00
C GLY A 168 5.16 9.32 -8.81
N SER A 169 6.25 9.85 -9.37
CA SER A 169 6.26 11.17 -9.99
C SER A 169 5.73 11.17 -11.42
N CYS A 170 5.64 10.02 -12.08
CA CYS A 170 5.25 9.87 -13.48
C CYS A 170 3.76 9.59 -13.61
N CYS A 171 3.10 10.16 -14.62
CA CYS A 171 1.71 9.82 -14.93
C CYS A 171 1.69 8.98 -16.20
N ASN A 172 1.41 7.69 -16.11
CA ASN A 172 1.49 6.80 -17.28
C ASN A 172 0.29 6.98 -18.24
N LYS A 173 0.34 6.30 -19.38
CA LYS A 173 -0.72 6.36 -20.41
C LYS A 173 -2.08 5.85 -19.96
N TYR A 174 -2.14 5.12 -18.84
CA TYR A 174 -3.36 4.59 -18.24
C TYR A 174 -3.96 5.52 -17.18
N GLY A 175 -3.34 6.69 -16.93
CA GLY A 175 -3.80 7.65 -15.92
C GLY A 175 -3.50 7.17 -14.51
N LYS A 176 -2.36 6.50 -14.30
CA LYS A 176 -1.87 6.07 -12.99
C LYS A 176 -0.50 6.69 -12.69
N CYS A 177 -0.32 7.05 -11.43
CA CYS A 177 0.97 7.50 -10.94
C CYS A 177 1.91 6.31 -10.72
N GLY A 178 3.17 6.49 -11.08
CA GLY A 178 4.20 5.46 -11.02
C GLY A 178 5.61 6.05 -11.05
N SER A 179 6.63 5.21 -10.89
CA SER A 179 8.04 5.64 -10.84
C SER A 179 8.99 4.78 -11.66
N ILE A 180 8.51 3.65 -12.19
CA ILE A 180 9.32 2.73 -12.99
C ILE A 180 9.45 3.26 -14.43
N PRO A 181 10.49 2.87 -15.16
CA PRO A 181 10.71 3.31 -16.54
C PRO A 181 9.47 3.19 -17.43
N GLU A 182 8.71 2.10 -17.29
CA GLU A 182 7.51 1.82 -18.07
C GLU A 182 6.41 2.88 -17.88
N ASP A 183 6.32 3.50 -16.70
CA ASP A 183 5.36 4.56 -16.39
C ASP A 183 5.85 5.95 -16.82
N CYS A 184 7.17 6.13 -16.82
CA CYS A 184 7.82 7.41 -17.04
C CYS A 184 8.21 7.63 -18.51
N GLU A 185 8.29 6.58 -19.31
CA GLU A 185 8.75 6.62 -20.69
C GLU A 185 7.57 6.76 -21.67
N GLU A 186 7.39 5.81 -22.59
CA GLU A 186 6.47 5.94 -23.71
C GLU A 186 5.00 6.01 -23.26
N GLY A 187 4.36 7.14 -23.54
CA GLY A 187 2.97 7.39 -23.18
C GLY A 187 2.79 8.04 -21.81
N CYS A 188 3.86 8.41 -21.12
CA CYS A 188 3.78 9.27 -19.96
C CYS A 188 3.15 10.63 -20.32
N GLN A 189 2.31 11.17 -19.43
CA GLN A 189 1.56 12.41 -19.59
C GLN A 189 2.28 13.57 -18.86
N PRO A 190 3.08 14.41 -19.57
CA PRO A 190 3.97 15.38 -18.94
C PRO A 190 3.27 16.57 -18.27
N GLN A 191 1.96 16.72 -18.50
CA GLN A 191 1.14 17.72 -17.80
C GLN A 191 0.74 17.27 -16.40
N PHE A 192 0.80 15.96 -16.14
CA PHE A 192 0.29 15.33 -14.91
C PHE A 192 1.38 14.56 -14.15
N GLY A 193 2.60 14.48 -14.67
CA GLY A 193 3.75 13.87 -14.01
C GLY A 193 5.07 14.15 -14.72
N GLU A 194 6.16 13.65 -14.13
CA GLU A 194 7.52 13.79 -14.63
C GLU A 194 7.88 12.69 -15.62
N CYS A 195 7.80 12.99 -16.91
CA CYS A 195 8.17 12.02 -17.93
C CYS A 195 9.66 12.03 -18.22
N ARG A 196 10.24 10.84 -18.39
CA ARG A 196 11.63 10.64 -18.76
C ARG A 196 11.72 10.33 -20.25
N PRO A 197 12.71 10.89 -20.96
CA PRO A 197 13.04 10.38 -22.28
C PRO A 197 13.51 8.92 -22.16
N PRO A 198 13.19 8.05 -23.13
CA PRO A 198 13.68 6.67 -23.13
C PRO A 198 15.20 6.66 -23.06
N GLN A 199 15.76 5.95 -22.07
CA GLN A 199 17.20 6.02 -21.77
C GLN A 199 18.11 5.20 -22.71
N TYR A 200 17.59 4.70 -23.83
CA TYR A 200 18.41 4.03 -24.84
C TYR A 200 17.94 4.43 -26.26
N ALA A 201 18.72 5.31 -26.88
CA ALA A 201 18.79 5.52 -28.33
C ALA A 201 20.19 5.13 -28.81
#